data_AF-A0A9D1JH70-F1
#
_entry.id   AF-A0A9D1JH70-F1
#
_cell.length_a   1.000
_cell.length_b   1.000
_cell.length_c   1.000
_cell.angle_alpha   90.00
_cell.angle_beta   90.00
_cell.angle_gamma   90.00
#
_symmetry.space_group_name_H-M   'P 1'
#
loop_
_entity.id
_entity.type
_entity.pdbx_description
1 polymer ?
#
loop_
_entity_poly.entity_id
_entity_poly.type
_entity_poly.pdbx_seq_one_letter_code
_entity_poly.pdbx_strand_id
1 'polypeptide(L)'
;MKINGTLSIKQPITLAEKIDVINTMVSYVIDREKNGSLRYTPYCRYCGLVTGIARFCLEGVLWEEGDDLYSLSQQEPRLRSLIQEFMENRQEEMEFIQTNASAVIEYRKQELLYRNPLLDRKLGEILEKEAELHQALIRAARQQEELLSQQSRQNAYNEEVMKLMTPQEMAEANKKLLSADITPDQLASQMAQQYLDKLMARG
;
A
#
# COMPACT_ATOMS: atom_id res chain seq x y z
N MET A 1 13.79 -25.49 -38.38
CA MET A 1 14.94 -24.55 -38.52
C MET A 1 15.92 -24.94 -39.63
N LYS A 2 16.30 -23.99 -40.48
CA LYS A 2 17.37 -24.14 -41.48
C LYS A 2 18.39 -22.99 -41.38
N ILE A 3 19.68 -23.32 -41.49
CA ILE A 3 20.75 -22.31 -41.57
C ILE A 3 21.03 -22.08 -43.06
N ASN A 4 20.72 -20.88 -43.55
CA ASN A 4 20.98 -20.48 -44.92
C ASN A 4 22.15 -19.48 -44.95
N GLY A 5 23.31 -19.92 -45.42
CA GLY A 5 24.49 -19.06 -45.59
C GLY A 5 25.35 -18.92 -44.33
N THR A 6 26.06 -17.79 -44.23
CA THR A 6 26.95 -17.48 -43.11
C THR A 6 26.14 -16.91 -41.96
N LEU A 7 26.17 -17.60 -40.83
CA LEU A 7 25.54 -17.16 -39.59
C LEU A 7 26.36 -16.03 -38.96
N SER A 8 25.72 -14.89 -38.68
CA SER A 8 26.38 -13.70 -38.10
C SER A 8 25.42 -12.85 -37.27
N ILE A 9 25.98 -11.99 -36.43
CA ILE A 9 25.24 -10.93 -35.75
C ILE A 9 24.99 -9.79 -36.75
N LYS A 10 23.75 -9.33 -36.85
CA LYS A 10 23.37 -8.18 -37.68
C LYS A 10 24.11 -6.91 -37.27
N GLN A 11 24.51 -6.11 -38.26
CA GLN A 11 25.13 -4.80 -38.04
C GLN A 11 24.66 -3.79 -39.09
N PRO A 12 24.04 -2.66 -38.68
CA PRO A 12 23.64 -2.28 -37.32
C PRO A 12 22.36 -2.99 -36.85
N ILE A 13 22.14 -3.07 -35.53
CA ILE A 13 20.84 -3.46 -34.95
C ILE A 13 19.92 -2.24 -34.94
N THR A 14 18.79 -2.35 -35.63
CA THR A 14 17.81 -1.26 -35.74
C THR A 14 17.00 -1.10 -34.45
N LEU A 15 16.41 0.08 -34.25
CA LEU A 15 15.50 0.31 -33.12
C LEU A 15 14.29 -0.63 -33.14
N ALA A 16 13.75 -0.93 -34.33
CA ALA A 16 12.63 -1.84 -34.49
C ALA A 16 12.98 -3.25 -33.98
N GLU A 17 14.15 -3.77 -34.33
CA GLU A 17 14.62 -5.06 -33.84
C GLU A 17 14.80 -5.07 -32.32
N LYS A 18 15.33 -3.99 -31.73
CA LYS A 18 15.42 -3.87 -30.26
C LYS A 18 14.02 -3.93 -29.62
N ILE A 19 13.04 -3.25 -30.20
CA ILE A 19 11.64 -3.28 -29.74
C ILE A 19 11.04 -4.69 -29.88
N ASP A 20 11.33 -5.40 -30.96
CA ASP A 20 10.84 -6.77 -31.16
C ASP A 20 11.45 -7.75 -30.14
N VAL A 21 12.73 -7.59 -29.80
CA VAL A 21 13.35 -8.35 -28.69
C VAL A 21 12.66 -8.03 -27.37
N ILE A 22 12.41 -6.75 -27.07
CA ILE A 22 11.70 -6.33 -25.85
C ILE A 22 10.31 -6.96 -25.79
N ASN A 23 9.53 -6.89 -26.87
CA ASN A 23 8.18 -7.46 -26.93
C ASN A 23 8.20 -8.98 -26.74
N THR A 24 9.21 -9.66 -27.30
CA THR A 24 9.42 -11.11 -27.12
C THR A 24 9.77 -11.43 -25.68
N MET A 25 10.65 -10.65 -25.03
CA MET A 25 10.93 -10.83 -23.61
C MET A 25 9.67 -10.66 -22.76
N VAL A 26 8.88 -9.63 -23.05
CA VAL A 26 7.65 -9.33 -22.31
C VAL A 26 6.62 -10.44 -22.47
N SER A 27 6.43 -11.00 -23.66
CA SER A 27 5.44 -12.06 -23.89
C SER A 27 5.78 -13.36 -23.17
N TYR A 28 7.07 -13.67 -23.00
CA TYR A 28 7.51 -14.82 -22.20
C TYR A 28 7.29 -14.63 -20.69
N VAL A 29 7.23 -13.38 -20.22
CA VAL A 29 7.07 -13.06 -18.79
C VAL A 29 5.63 -12.77 -18.42
N ILE A 30 4.86 -12.14 -19.30
CA ILE A 30 3.45 -11.81 -19.09
C ILE A 30 2.68 -12.24 -20.34
N ASP A 31 1.96 -13.35 -20.23
CA ASP A 31 1.15 -13.91 -21.31
C ASP A 31 -0.35 -13.87 -20.96
N ARG A 32 -1.21 -13.65 -21.96
CA ARG A 32 -2.66 -13.69 -21.78
C ARG A 32 -3.16 -15.07 -22.14
N GLU A 33 -3.67 -15.79 -21.15
CA GLU A 33 -4.32 -17.06 -21.35
C GLU A 33 -5.64 -16.92 -22.14
N LYS A 34 -6.12 -18.03 -22.71
CA LYS A 34 -7.34 -18.08 -23.54
C LYS A 34 -8.60 -17.60 -22.80
N ASN A 35 -8.63 -17.73 -21.48
CA ASN A 35 -9.71 -17.26 -20.61
C ASN A 35 -9.65 -15.75 -20.31
N GLY A 36 -8.68 -15.03 -20.89
CA GLY A 36 -8.45 -13.61 -20.65
C GLY A 36 -7.66 -13.31 -19.37
N SER A 37 -7.35 -14.32 -18.54
CA SER A 37 -6.44 -14.17 -17.42
C SER A 37 -5.01 -13.99 -17.89
N LEU A 38 -4.19 -13.36 -17.06
CA LEU A 38 -2.80 -13.07 -17.37
C LEU A 38 -1.91 -13.92 -16.47
N ARG A 39 -0.97 -14.63 -17.10
CA ARG A 39 0.02 -15.48 -16.43
C ARG A 39 1.32 -14.70 -16.31
N TYR A 40 1.87 -14.66 -15.09
CA TYR A 40 3.17 -14.05 -14.80
C TYR A 40 4.24 -15.12 -14.57
N THR A 41 5.23 -15.18 -15.45
CA THR A 41 6.32 -16.17 -15.50
C THR A 41 7.69 -15.48 -15.53
N PRO A 42 8.13 -14.85 -14.43
CA PRO A 42 9.37 -14.09 -14.38
C PRO A 42 10.62 -14.89 -14.73
N TYR A 43 10.63 -16.19 -14.42
CA TYR A 43 11.74 -17.09 -14.70
C TYR A 43 11.94 -17.35 -16.22
N CYS A 44 10.94 -17.07 -17.06
CA CYS A 44 11.04 -17.20 -18.51
C CYS A 44 11.69 -15.97 -19.20
N ARG A 45 12.08 -14.94 -18.44
CA ARG A 45 12.69 -13.71 -18.99
C ARG A 45 13.93 -13.99 -19.83
N TYR A 46 14.82 -14.87 -19.34
CA TYR A 46 16.03 -15.25 -20.08
C TYR A 46 15.68 -16.00 -21.36
N CYS A 47 14.69 -16.89 -21.32
CA CYS A 47 14.22 -17.62 -22.51
C CYS A 47 13.70 -16.65 -23.58
N GLY A 48 12.91 -15.64 -23.18
CA GLY A 48 12.43 -14.61 -24.09
C GLY A 48 13.55 -13.74 -24.68
N LEU A 49 14.60 -13.44 -23.90
CA LEU A 49 15.76 -12.70 -24.38
C LEU A 49 16.54 -13.50 -25.44
N VAL A 50 16.88 -14.76 -25.14
CA VAL A 50 17.56 -15.66 -26.09
C VAL A 50 16.75 -15.80 -27.36
N THR A 51 15.44 -16.03 -27.23
CA THR A 51 14.52 -16.17 -28.36
C THR A 51 14.45 -14.90 -29.21
N GLY A 52 14.36 -13.73 -28.57
CA GLY A 52 14.34 -12.44 -29.25
C GLY A 52 15.63 -12.19 -30.02
N ILE A 53 16.80 -12.37 -29.39
CA ILE A 53 18.10 -12.19 -30.04
C ILE A 53 18.22 -13.15 -31.24
N ALA A 54 17.94 -14.43 -31.04
CA ALA A 54 18.04 -15.44 -32.09
C ALA A 54 17.14 -15.13 -33.30
N ARG A 55 15.96 -14.56 -33.05
CA ARG A 55 14.98 -14.23 -34.09
C ARG A 55 15.26 -12.94 -34.82
N PHE A 56 15.68 -11.90 -34.11
CA PHE A 56 15.71 -10.54 -34.67
C PHE A 56 17.12 -9.97 -34.85
N CYS A 57 18.11 -10.43 -34.08
CA CYS A 57 19.46 -9.87 -34.09
C CYS A 57 20.49 -10.71 -34.88
N LEU A 58 20.11 -11.92 -35.32
CA LEU A 58 20.97 -12.80 -36.11
C LEU A 58 20.54 -12.85 -37.57
N GLU A 59 21.51 -13.03 -38.46
CA GLU A 59 21.35 -13.30 -39.88
C GLU A 59 21.69 -14.75 -40.21
N GLY A 60 21.11 -15.28 -41.28
CA GLY A 60 21.40 -16.63 -41.77
C GLY A 60 20.59 -17.76 -41.15
N VAL A 61 19.55 -17.45 -40.35
CA VAL A 61 18.62 -18.44 -39.77
C VAL A 61 17.23 -18.27 -40.36
N LEU A 62 16.66 -19.37 -40.85
CA LEU A 62 15.25 -19.47 -41.20
C LEU A 62 14.52 -20.31 -40.14
N TRP A 63 13.61 -19.66 -39.44
CA TRP A 63 12.72 -20.26 -38.45
C TRP A 63 11.47 -20.80 -39.15
N GLU A 64 11.10 -22.04 -38.83
CA GLU A 64 9.87 -22.67 -39.32
C GLU A 64 8.74 -22.50 -38.29
N GLU A 65 7.50 -22.56 -38.75
CA GLU A 65 6.34 -22.43 -37.88
C GLU A 65 6.27 -23.62 -36.91
N GLY A 66 6.19 -23.33 -35.61
CA GLY A 66 6.22 -24.35 -34.56
C GLY A 66 7.61 -24.71 -34.03
N ASP A 67 8.69 -24.10 -34.55
CA ASP A 67 10.03 -24.25 -33.98
C ASP A 67 10.05 -23.80 -32.51
N ASP A 68 10.67 -24.59 -31.63
CA ASP A 68 11.03 -24.15 -30.28
C ASP A 68 12.34 -23.36 -30.35
N LEU A 69 12.22 -22.06 -30.63
CA LEU A 69 13.36 -21.16 -30.83
C LEU A 69 14.32 -21.17 -29.64
N TYR A 70 13.82 -21.30 -28.41
CA TYR A 70 14.67 -21.30 -27.23
C TYR A 70 15.51 -22.58 -27.18
N SER A 71 14.87 -23.75 -27.27
CA SER A 71 15.57 -25.04 -27.22
C SER A 71 16.58 -25.17 -28.37
N LEU A 72 16.19 -24.78 -29.59
CA LEU A 72 17.05 -24.83 -30.76
C LEU A 72 18.28 -23.91 -30.62
N SER A 73 18.09 -22.71 -30.07
CA SER A 73 19.19 -21.76 -29.81
C SER A 73 20.20 -22.27 -28.78
N GLN A 74 19.79 -23.18 -27.88
CA GLN A 74 20.68 -23.78 -26.89
C GLN A 74 21.39 -25.04 -27.40
N GLN A 75 20.75 -25.77 -28.29
CA GLN A 75 21.26 -27.03 -28.85
C GLN A 75 22.26 -26.81 -29.98
N GLU A 76 22.09 -25.77 -30.81
CA GLU A 76 23.01 -25.46 -31.90
C GLU A 76 24.20 -24.62 -31.38
N PRO A 77 25.44 -25.15 -31.40
CA PRO A 77 26.56 -24.47 -30.76
C PRO A 77 26.93 -23.12 -31.36
N ARG A 78 26.78 -22.92 -32.68
CA ARG A 78 27.14 -21.67 -33.35
C ARG A 78 26.17 -20.55 -33.00
N LEU A 79 24.86 -20.84 -32.98
CA LEU A 79 23.82 -19.93 -32.52
C LEU A 79 24.05 -19.56 -31.07
N ARG A 80 24.28 -20.55 -30.20
CA ARG A 80 24.56 -20.29 -28.79
C ARG A 80 25.76 -19.37 -28.60
N SER A 81 26.85 -19.61 -29.33
CA SER A 81 28.05 -18.77 -29.28
C SER A 81 27.78 -17.34 -29.76
N LEU A 82 27.04 -17.13 -30.85
CA LEU A 82 26.71 -15.78 -31.33
C LEU A 82 25.75 -15.03 -30.39
N ILE A 83 24.80 -15.75 -29.79
CA ILE A 83 23.90 -15.15 -28.79
C ILE A 83 24.71 -14.72 -27.57
N GLN A 84 25.64 -15.55 -27.12
CA GLN A 84 26.53 -15.20 -26.02
C GLN A 84 27.44 -14.02 -26.39
N GLU A 85 28.03 -14.02 -27.58
CA GLU A 85 28.83 -12.91 -28.10
C GLU A 85 28.03 -11.61 -28.16
N PHE A 86 26.76 -11.66 -28.58
CA PHE A 86 25.86 -10.51 -28.55
C PHE A 86 25.69 -10.00 -27.13
N MET A 87 25.38 -10.87 -26.17
CA MET A 87 25.14 -10.49 -24.78
C MET A 87 26.38 -9.88 -24.12
N GLU A 88 27.57 -10.37 -24.45
CA GLU A 88 28.83 -9.94 -23.84
C GLU A 88 29.40 -8.66 -24.49
N ASN A 89 29.28 -8.53 -25.81
CA ASN A 89 29.96 -7.49 -26.58
C ASN A 89 29.06 -6.33 -27.04
N ARG A 90 27.73 -6.43 -26.87
CA ARG A 90 26.75 -5.39 -27.26
C ARG A 90 26.12 -4.73 -26.04
N GLN A 91 26.94 -4.12 -25.18
CA GLN A 91 26.49 -3.57 -23.91
C GLN A 91 25.41 -2.50 -24.06
N GLU A 92 25.55 -1.57 -25.01
CA GLU A 92 24.57 -0.51 -25.23
C GLU A 92 23.21 -1.06 -25.67
N GLU A 93 23.18 -2.00 -26.61
CA GLU A 93 21.95 -2.67 -27.04
C GLU A 93 21.32 -3.47 -25.91
N MET A 94 22.13 -4.18 -25.13
CA MET A 94 21.67 -4.99 -24.01
C MET A 94 21.10 -4.13 -22.88
N GLU A 95 21.75 -3.02 -22.54
CA GLU A 95 21.24 -2.08 -21.53
C GLU A 95 19.90 -1.48 -21.97
N PHE A 96 19.81 -1.06 -23.25
CA PHE A 96 18.57 -0.57 -23.81
C PHE A 96 17.45 -1.61 -23.72
N ILE A 97 17.70 -2.83 -24.18
CA ILE A 97 16.71 -3.91 -24.20
C ILE A 97 16.27 -4.27 -22.78
N GLN A 98 17.21 -4.47 -21.85
CA GLN A 98 16.89 -4.90 -20.49
C GLN A 98 16.13 -3.83 -19.69
N THR A 99 16.55 -2.57 -19.80
CA THR A 99 15.92 -1.46 -19.09
C THR A 99 14.48 -1.26 -19.55
N ASN A 100 14.27 -1.21 -20.87
CA ASN A 100 12.94 -1.02 -21.42
C ASN A 100 12.03 -2.24 -21.19
N ALA A 101 12.55 -3.47 -21.32
CA ALA A 101 11.78 -4.67 -20.99
C ALA A 101 11.37 -4.70 -19.52
N SER A 102 12.25 -4.31 -18.59
CA SER A 102 11.90 -4.19 -17.17
C SER A 102 10.78 -3.16 -16.95
N ALA A 103 10.88 -1.98 -17.59
CA ALA A 103 9.87 -0.93 -17.46
C ALA A 103 8.49 -1.38 -17.99
N VAL A 104 8.45 -2.04 -19.16
CA VAL A 104 7.20 -2.57 -19.74
C VAL A 104 6.60 -3.66 -18.85
N ILE A 105 7.43 -4.57 -18.34
CA ILE A 105 6.98 -5.62 -17.41
C ILE A 105 6.39 -4.99 -16.15
N GLU A 106 7.06 -3.99 -15.57
CA GLU A 106 6.60 -3.33 -14.36
C GLU A 106 5.29 -2.59 -14.56
N TYR A 107 5.16 -1.84 -15.65
CA TYR A 107 3.92 -1.20 -16.03
C TYR A 107 2.76 -2.21 -16.16
N ARG A 108 2.98 -3.35 -16.83
CA ARG A 108 1.95 -4.39 -16.97
C ARG A 108 1.60 -5.06 -15.64
N LYS A 109 2.56 -5.24 -14.72
CA LYS A 109 2.25 -5.72 -13.36
C LYS A 109 1.37 -4.73 -12.59
N GLN A 110 1.64 -3.44 -12.71
CA GLN A 110 0.81 -2.43 -12.07
C GLN A 110 -0.60 -2.45 -12.65
N GLU A 111 -0.73 -2.49 -13.98
CA GLU A 111 -2.03 -2.65 -14.65
C GLU A 111 -2.79 -3.90 -14.15
N LEU A 112 -2.08 -5.00 -13.90
CA LEU A 112 -2.66 -6.22 -13.30
C LEU A 112 -3.17 -6.02 -11.89
N LEU A 113 -2.39 -5.36 -11.03
CA LEU A 113 -2.77 -5.11 -9.65
C LEU A 113 -3.98 -4.17 -9.57
N TYR A 114 -4.00 -3.11 -10.39
CA TYR A 114 -5.10 -2.15 -10.45
C TYR A 114 -6.38 -2.72 -11.06
N ARG A 115 -6.30 -3.74 -11.92
CA ARG A 115 -7.48 -4.41 -12.48
C ARG A 115 -7.98 -5.55 -11.62
N ASN A 116 -7.47 -5.73 -10.40
CA ASN A 116 -7.90 -6.80 -9.52
C ASN A 116 -9.12 -6.35 -8.71
N PRO A 117 -10.34 -6.80 -9.05
CA PRO A 117 -11.56 -6.34 -8.40
C PRO A 117 -11.64 -6.73 -6.91
N LEU A 118 -10.93 -7.80 -6.51
CA LEU A 118 -10.85 -8.17 -5.10
C LEU A 118 -10.01 -7.16 -4.31
N LEU A 119 -8.91 -6.71 -4.92
CA LEU A 119 -7.98 -5.76 -4.31
C LEU A 119 -8.64 -4.38 -4.21
N ASP A 120 -9.30 -3.93 -5.27
CA ASP A 120 -10.10 -2.70 -5.28
C ASP A 120 -11.20 -2.73 -4.21
N ARG A 121 -11.96 -3.83 -4.14
CA ARG A 121 -13.01 -4.00 -3.14
C ARG A 121 -12.43 -3.95 -1.72
N LYS A 122 -11.33 -4.66 -1.47
CA LYS A 122 -10.70 -4.70 -0.14
C LYS A 122 -10.13 -3.35 0.27
N LEU A 123 -9.55 -2.60 -0.66
CA LEU A 123 -9.12 -1.22 -0.42
C LEU A 123 -10.31 -0.33 -0.07
N GLY A 124 -11.43 -0.46 -0.77
CA GLY A 124 -12.66 0.24 -0.43
C GLY A 124 -13.15 -0.08 0.99
N GLU A 125 -13.22 -1.36 1.35
CA GLU A 125 -13.62 -1.80 2.70
C GLU A 125 -12.70 -1.22 3.80
N ILE A 126 -11.39 -1.12 3.54
CA ILE A 126 -10.42 -0.53 4.48
C ILE A 126 -10.66 0.97 4.64
N LEU A 127 -10.82 1.69 3.52
CA LEU A 127 -11.06 3.14 3.53
C LEU A 127 -12.38 3.50 4.23
N GLU A 128 -13.42 2.71 4.04
CA GLU A 128 -14.69 2.86 4.77
C GLU A 128 -14.50 2.67 6.28
N LYS A 129 -13.77 1.62 6.68
CA LYS A 129 -13.47 1.37 8.11
C LYS A 129 -12.62 2.46 8.73
N GLU A 130 -11.67 3.00 7.98
CA GLU A 130 -10.84 4.14 8.41
C GLU A 130 -11.70 5.40 8.61
N ALA A 131 -12.63 5.68 7.69
CA ALA A 131 -13.58 6.79 7.84
C ALA A 131 -14.48 6.61 9.07
N GLU A 132 -15.02 5.41 9.30
CA GLU A 132 -15.80 5.09 10.50
C GLU A 132 -15.00 5.30 11.80
N LEU A 133 -13.74 4.84 11.82
CA LEU A 133 -12.83 5.01 12.95
C LEU A 133 -12.58 6.50 13.23
N HIS A 134 -12.26 7.28 12.20
CA HIS A 134 -12.06 8.72 12.35
C HIS A 134 -13.30 9.43 12.91
N GLN A 135 -14.49 9.08 12.44
CA GLN A 135 -15.73 9.63 13.00
C GLN A 135 -15.97 9.20 14.45
N ALA A 136 -15.64 7.97 14.82
CA ALA A 136 -15.73 7.50 16.20
C ALA A 136 -14.75 8.27 17.12
N LEU A 137 -13.52 8.51 16.67
CA LEU A 137 -12.52 9.30 17.40
C LEU A 137 -12.97 10.75 17.60
N ILE A 138 -13.53 11.39 16.57
CA ILE A 138 -14.08 12.76 16.69
C ILE A 138 -15.23 12.80 17.71
N ARG A 139 -16.12 11.80 17.69
CA ARG A 139 -17.23 11.71 18.66
C ARG A 139 -16.72 11.53 20.09
N ALA A 140 -15.76 10.63 20.29
CA ALA A 140 -15.16 10.40 21.60
C ALA A 140 -14.46 11.66 22.13
N ALA A 141 -13.71 12.37 21.29
CA ALA A 141 -13.05 13.63 21.67
C ALA A 141 -14.07 14.70 22.12
N ARG A 142 -15.18 14.87 21.38
CA ARG A 142 -16.25 15.81 21.77
C ARG A 142 -16.92 15.44 23.09
N GLN A 143 -17.21 14.16 23.30
CA GLN A 143 -17.79 13.69 24.57
C GLN A 143 -16.84 13.94 25.74
N GLN A 144 -15.53 13.73 25.53
CA GLN A 144 -14.52 14.00 26.53
C GLN A 144 -14.43 15.49 26.87
N GLU A 145 -14.44 16.39 25.87
CA GLU A 145 -14.49 17.84 26.09
C GLU A 145 -15.74 18.26 26.87
N GLU A 146 -16.89 17.70 26.53
CA GLU A 146 -18.14 18.00 27.23
C GLU A 146 -18.07 17.57 28.70
N LEU A 147 -17.61 16.37 28.98
CA LEU A 147 -17.40 15.86 30.34
C LEU A 147 -16.42 16.73 31.14
N LEU A 148 -15.29 17.11 30.54
CA LEU A 148 -14.33 18.02 31.17
C LEU A 148 -14.94 19.39 31.47
N SER A 149 -15.77 19.91 30.57
CA SER A 149 -16.47 21.18 30.79
C SER A 149 -17.48 21.09 31.94
N GLN A 150 -18.19 19.96 32.06
CA GLN A 150 -19.15 19.71 33.15
C GLN A 150 -18.42 19.58 34.49
N GLN A 151 -17.32 18.81 34.53
CA GLN A 151 -16.47 18.71 35.72
C GLN A 151 -15.90 20.07 36.13
N SER A 152 -15.41 20.86 35.17
CA SER A 152 -14.90 22.20 35.45
C SER A 152 -15.97 23.11 36.05
N ARG A 153 -17.21 23.08 35.52
CA ARG A 153 -18.34 23.83 36.08
C ARG A 153 -18.73 23.35 37.48
N GLN A 154 -18.78 22.04 37.72
CA GLN A 154 -19.04 21.48 39.04
C GLN A 154 -17.97 21.88 40.06
N ASN A 155 -16.69 21.80 39.67
CA ASN A 155 -15.58 22.20 40.53
C ASN A 155 -15.67 23.69 40.88
N ALA A 156 -15.95 24.56 39.91
CA ALA A 156 -16.14 26.00 40.15
C ALA A 156 -17.31 26.27 41.10
N TYR A 157 -18.44 25.60 40.91
CA TYR A 157 -19.59 25.69 41.83
C TYR A 157 -19.24 25.23 43.24
N ASN A 158 -18.56 24.09 43.38
CA ASN A 158 -18.13 23.55 44.66
C ASN A 158 -17.15 24.50 45.37
N GLU A 159 -16.22 25.12 44.65
CA GLU A 159 -15.31 26.14 45.19
C GLU A 159 -16.07 27.38 45.70
N GLU A 160 -17.09 27.85 44.99
CA GLU A 160 -17.92 28.98 45.45
C GLU A 160 -18.70 28.64 46.72
N VAL A 161 -19.28 27.44 46.79
CA VAL A 161 -19.98 26.96 47.98
C VAL A 161 -19.02 26.87 49.17
N MET A 162 -17.81 26.31 48.98
CA MET A 162 -16.79 26.21 50.03
C MET A 162 -16.33 27.57 50.57
N LYS A 163 -16.26 28.63 49.74
CA LYS A 163 -15.89 29.99 50.19
C LYS A 163 -16.87 30.60 51.20
N LEU A 164 -18.11 30.12 51.25
CA LEU A 164 -19.16 30.62 52.14
C LEU A 164 -19.33 29.76 53.41
N MET A 165 -18.57 28.67 53.51
CA MET A 165 -18.53 27.83 54.69
C MET A 165 -17.38 28.27 55.60
N THR A 166 -17.63 28.23 56.91
CA THR A 166 -16.57 28.43 57.89
C THR A 166 -15.62 27.23 57.92
N PRO A 167 -14.36 27.40 58.37
CA PRO A 167 -13.41 26.29 58.47
C PRO A 167 -13.90 25.11 59.33
N GLN A 168 -14.76 25.37 60.32
CA GLN A 168 -15.38 24.34 61.16
C GLN A 168 -16.47 23.56 60.43
N GLU A 169 -17.35 24.24 59.68
CA GLU A 169 -18.39 23.60 58.86
C GLU A 169 -17.76 22.72 57.75
N MET A 170 -16.66 23.17 57.12
CA MET A 170 -15.91 22.36 56.14
C MET A 170 -15.22 21.14 56.77
N ALA A 171 -14.65 21.28 57.97
CA ALA A 171 -14.01 20.18 58.68
C ALA A 171 -15.02 19.09 59.07
N GLU A 172 -16.23 19.47 59.50
CA GLU A 172 -17.31 18.52 59.80
C GLU A 172 -17.86 17.84 58.54
N ALA A 173 -18.03 18.57 57.44
CA ALA A 173 -18.44 18.01 56.16
C ALA A 173 -17.43 16.97 55.63
N ASN A 174 -16.12 17.29 55.66
CA ASN A 174 -15.07 16.36 55.27
C ASN A 174 -15.01 15.13 56.18
N LYS A 175 -15.25 15.31 57.49
CA LYS A 175 -15.31 14.20 58.45
C LYS A 175 -16.46 13.24 58.15
N LYS A 176 -17.64 13.75 57.80
CA LYS A 176 -18.83 12.94 57.43
C LYS A 176 -18.68 12.21 56.08
N LEU A 177 -17.95 12.81 55.14
CA LEU A 177 -17.57 12.18 53.88
C LEU A 177 -16.59 11.02 54.09
N LEU A 178 -15.57 11.22 54.92
CA LEU A 178 -14.54 10.23 55.23
C LEU A 178 -15.06 9.06 56.08
N SER A 179 -16.09 9.28 56.90
CA SER A 179 -16.77 8.22 57.65
C SER A 179 -17.78 7.43 56.81
N ALA A 180 -18.00 7.79 55.53
CA ALA A 180 -19.02 7.23 54.65
C ALA A 180 -20.47 7.36 55.16
N ASP A 181 -20.72 8.26 56.13
CA ASP A 181 -22.06 8.51 56.68
C ASP A 181 -22.99 9.23 55.67
N ILE A 182 -22.40 9.89 54.67
CA ILE A 182 -23.12 10.65 53.63
C ILE A 182 -22.42 10.45 52.28
N THR A 183 -23.19 10.29 51.19
CA THR A 183 -22.61 10.22 49.83
C THR A 183 -22.22 11.61 49.29
N PRO A 184 -21.27 11.70 48.33
CA PRO A 184 -20.88 12.98 47.73
C PRO A 184 -22.06 13.80 47.20
N ASP A 185 -23.06 13.16 46.60
CA ASP A 185 -24.27 13.82 46.06
C ASP A 185 -25.19 14.36 47.16
N GLN A 186 -25.34 13.62 48.25
CA GLN A 186 -26.14 14.05 49.40
C GLN A 186 -25.47 15.21 50.13
N LEU A 187 -24.14 15.20 50.24
CA LEU A 187 -23.39 16.32 50.80
C LEU A 187 -23.48 17.56 49.90
N ALA A 188 -23.28 17.41 48.59
CA ALA A 188 -23.43 18.51 47.64
C ALA A 188 -24.82 19.15 47.72
N SER A 189 -25.88 18.34 47.85
CA SER A 189 -27.25 18.82 48.00
C SER A 189 -27.48 19.56 49.31
N GLN A 190 -26.94 19.07 50.43
CA GLN A 190 -27.03 19.76 51.72
C GLN A 190 -26.26 21.09 51.71
N MET A 191 -25.08 21.12 51.08
CA MET A 191 -24.28 22.34 50.96
C MET A 191 -24.95 23.36 50.02
N ALA A 192 -25.58 22.93 48.93
CA ALA A 192 -26.36 23.79 48.03
C ALA A 192 -27.58 24.41 48.72
N GLN A 193 -28.29 23.64 49.56
CA GLN A 193 -29.43 24.13 50.32
C GLN A 193 -29.00 25.19 51.34
N GLN A 194 -27.90 24.95 52.07
CA GLN A 194 -27.34 25.92 53.01
C GLN A 194 -26.84 27.20 52.31
N TYR A 195 -26.31 27.08 51.09
CA TYR A 195 -25.93 28.23 50.26
C TYR A 195 -27.13 29.11 49.89
N LEU A 196 -28.23 28.48 49.43
CA LEU A 196 -29.48 29.18 49.11
C LEU A 196 -30.08 29.86 50.34
N ASP A 197 -30.09 29.18 51.49
CA ASP A 197 -30.62 29.73 52.74
C ASP A 197 -29.79 30.94 53.22
N LYS A 198 -28.45 30.89 53.12
CA LYS A 198 -27.56 32.02 53.49
C LYS A 198 -27.66 33.20 52.51
N LEU A 199 -27.93 32.97 51.23
CA LEU A 199 -28.21 34.03 50.25
C LEU A 199 -29.56 34.70 50.51
N MET A 200 -30.60 33.91 50.78
CA MET A 200 -31.95 34.39 51.09
C MET A 200 -32.00 35.17 52.42
N ALA A 201 -31.11 34.86 53.38
CA ALA A 201 -31.00 35.58 54.65
C ALA A 201 -30.20 36.90 54.55
N ARG A 202 -29.56 37.19 53.41
CA ARG A 202 -28.77 38.42 53.17
C ARG A 202 -29.45 39.41 52.21
N GLY A 203 -30.59 39.07 51.61
CA GLY A 203 -31.44 39.96 50.82
C GLY A 203 -32.54 40.57 51.67
#